data_AF-A0A0C2X043-F1
#
_entry.id   AF-A0A0C2X043-F1
#
_cell.length_a   1.000
_cell.length_b   1.000
_cell.length_c   1.000
_cell.angle_alpha   90.00
_cell.angle_beta   90.00
_cell.angle_gamma   90.00
#
_symmetry.space_group_name_H-M   'P 1'
#
loop_
_entity.id
_entity.type
_entity.pdbx_description
1 polymer ?
#
loop_
_entity_poly.entity_id
_entity_poly.type
_entity_poly.pdbx_seq_one_letter_code
_entity_poly.pdbx_strand_id
1 'polypeptide(L)'
;MRFAIVWFLSLLLLPSLVISREDWGARHGDIVHYQASHGRDRGLVVGRSGGHLHIAPLANGSPHPASGLGVIAHSDRIVEAHPSNVIATGYKDRGTADHIANEHRHDPPDILEGGGPLHRRSGGMRSRR
;
A
#
# COMPACT_ATOMS: atom_id res chain seq x y z
N MET A 1 -36.04 -48.25 4.50
CA MET A 1 -34.62 -47.84 4.39
C MET A 1 -34.44 -46.76 3.31
N ARG A 2 -35.03 -45.58 3.47
CA ARG A 2 -35.09 -44.53 2.41
C ARG A 2 -34.85 -43.10 2.93
N PHE A 3 -34.25 -42.95 4.12
CA PHE A 3 -34.13 -41.65 4.79
C PHE A 3 -32.71 -41.28 5.23
N ALA A 4 -31.67 -41.92 4.69
CA ALA A 4 -30.29 -41.68 5.10
C ALA A 4 -29.47 -40.78 4.14
N ILE A 5 -29.97 -40.50 2.94
CA ILE A 5 -29.15 -39.87 1.88
C ILE A 5 -29.19 -38.33 1.93
N VAL A 6 -30.23 -37.73 2.52
CA VAL A 6 -30.43 -36.27 2.47
C VAL A 6 -29.52 -35.50 3.46
N TRP A 7 -28.99 -36.16 4.49
CA TRP A 7 -28.14 -35.49 5.48
C TRP A 7 -26.74 -35.14 4.97
N PHE A 8 -26.22 -35.86 3.96
CA PHE A 8 -24.86 -35.61 3.46
C PHE A 8 -24.73 -34.39 2.55
N LEU A 9 -25.82 -33.94 1.88
CA LEU A 9 -25.75 -32.75 1.02
C LEU A 9 -25.80 -31.43 1.80
N SER A 10 -26.24 -31.44 3.05
CA SER A 10 -26.39 -30.22 3.86
C SER A 10 -25.06 -29.73 4.45
N LEU A 11 -24.04 -30.61 4.53
CA LEU A 11 -22.71 -30.26 5.04
C LEU A 11 -21.76 -29.68 3.97
N LEU A 12 -22.11 -29.76 2.68
CA LEU A 12 -21.30 -29.23 1.57
C LEU A 12 -21.59 -27.76 1.24
N LEU A 13 -22.50 -27.12 1.97
CA LEU A 13 -23.02 -25.77 1.72
C LEU A 13 -22.58 -24.76 2.79
N LEU A 14 -21.52 -25.02 3.55
CA LEU A 14 -20.76 -23.95 4.17
C LEU A 14 -19.86 -23.35 3.09
N PRO A 15 -20.18 -22.16 2.54
CA PRO A 15 -19.28 -21.54 1.59
C PRO A 15 -17.96 -21.35 2.30
N SER A 16 -16.88 -21.78 1.65
CA SER A 16 -15.48 -21.49 1.98
C SER A 16 -15.18 -20.00 1.84
N LEU A 17 -16.03 -19.13 2.38
CA LEU A 17 -15.87 -17.70 2.38
C LEU A 17 -14.97 -17.27 3.54
N VAL A 18 -13.79 -17.89 3.64
CA VAL A 18 -12.63 -17.16 4.15
C VAL A 18 -12.23 -16.20 3.03
N ILE A 19 -13.07 -15.17 2.81
CA ILE A 19 -12.57 -13.92 2.27
C ILE A 19 -11.59 -13.47 3.34
N SER A 20 -10.32 -13.76 3.10
CA SER A 20 -9.22 -13.04 3.72
C SER A 20 -9.45 -11.59 3.32
N ARG A 21 -10.18 -10.88 4.18
CA ARG A 21 -10.21 -9.43 4.18
C ARG A 21 -8.81 -9.07 4.65
N GLU A 22 -7.84 -9.17 3.75
CA GLU A 22 -6.55 -8.52 3.92
C GLU A 22 -6.89 -7.10 4.38
N ASP A 23 -6.17 -6.57 5.35
CA ASP A 23 -6.32 -5.15 5.66
C ASP A 23 -5.79 -4.36 4.43
N TRP A 24 -6.62 -4.21 3.39
CA TRP A 24 -6.30 -3.74 2.02
C TRP A 24 -5.88 -2.26 1.95
N GLY A 25 -5.47 -1.66 3.06
CA GLY A 25 -4.97 -0.30 3.12
C GLY A 25 -3.49 -0.29 3.44
N ALA A 26 -2.70 0.45 2.67
CA ALA A 26 -1.32 0.73 3.05
C ALA A 26 -1.30 1.38 4.45
N ARG A 27 -0.41 0.90 5.30
CA ARG A 27 -0.28 1.31 6.70
C ARG A 27 0.98 2.13 6.89
N HIS A 28 1.07 2.82 8.01
CA HIS A 28 2.29 3.50 8.44
C HIS A 28 3.52 2.58 8.35
N GLY A 29 4.58 3.06 7.70
CA GLY A 29 5.79 2.32 7.40
C GLY A 29 5.73 1.49 6.12
N ASP A 30 4.59 1.33 5.46
CA ASP A 30 4.52 0.60 4.19
C ASP A 30 5.10 1.44 3.05
N ILE A 31 5.86 0.79 2.18
CA ILE A 31 6.34 1.40 0.94
C ILE A 31 5.29 1.14 -0.14
N VAL A 32 4.86 2.21 -0.80
CA VAL A 32 3.77 2.19 -1.78
C VAL A 32 4.23 2.76 -3.11
N HIS A 33 3.59 2.30 -4.19
CA HIS A 33 3.50 3.07 -5.40
C HIS A 33 2.32 4.03 -5.32
N TYR A 34 2.49 5.24 -5.84
CA TYR A 34 1.42 6.22 -6.01
C TYR A 34 1.57 6.94 -7.37
N GLN A 35 0.54 7.66 -7.79
CA GLN A 35 0.60 8.53 -8.96
C GLN A 35 0.88 9.96 -8.49
N ALA A 36 2.00 10.54 -8.90
CA ALA A 36 2.32 11.95 -8.75
C ALA A 36 1.88 12.74 -10.00
N SER A 37 1.94 14.08 -9.92
CA SER A 37 1.65 14.99 -11.05
C SER A 37 2.52 14.73 -12.30
N HIS A 38 3.75 14.23 -12.10
CA HIS A 38 4.72 13.97 -13.17
C HIS A 38 4.82 12.49 -13.57
N GLY A 39 4.01 11.60 -12.97
CA GLY A 39 4.03 10.18 -13.30
C GLY A 39 3.90 9.27 -12.09
N ARG A 40 4.14 7.97 -12.30
CA ARG A 40 4.14 6.98 -11.24
C ARG A 40 5.42 7.10 -10.43
N ASP A 41 5.28 7.13 -9.11
CA ASP A 41 6.40 7.24 -8.17
C ASP A 41 6.25 6.26 -6.99
N ARG A 42 7.20 6.29 -6.06
CA ARG A 42 7.26 5.48 -4.85
C ARG A 42 7.40 6.36 -3.62
N GLY A 43 6.80 5.93 -2.53
CA GLY A 43 6.87 6.65 -1.27
C GLY A 43 6.69 5.74 -0.06
N LEU A 44 7.02 6.29 1.10
CA LEU A 44 6.85 5.67 2.40
C LEU A 44 5.61 6.28 3.07
N VAL A 45 4.67 5.45 3.52
CA VAL A 45 3.50 5.95 4.25
C VAL A 45 3.95 6.37 5.65
N VAL A 46 3.78 7.65 5.97
CA VAL A 46 4.15 8.24 7.28
C VAL A 46 2.95 8.53 8.18
N GLY A 47 1.74 8.37 7.65
CA GLY A 47 0.55 8.67 8.41
C GLY A 47 -0.73 8.63 7.58
N ARG A 48 -1.83 9.00 8.24
CA ARG A 48 -3.16 9.10 7.65
C ARG A 48 -3.91 10.26 8.28
N SER A 49 -4.56 11.08 7.47
CA SER A 49 -5.46 12.16 7.92
C SER A 49 -6.64 12.27 6.96
N GLY A 50 -7.82 12.64 7.45
CA GLY A 50 -8.99 12.85 6.60
C GLY A 50 -9.43 11.64 5.75
N GLY A 51 -8.95 10.43 6.05
CA GLY A 51 -9.16 9.23 5.23
C GLY A 51 -8.09 9.01 4.14
N HIS A 52 -7.24 10.00 3.88
CA HIS A 52 -6.13 9.97 2.93
C HIS A 52 -4.82 9.55 3.59
N LEU A 53 -3.94 8.92 2.80
CA LEU A 53 -2.60 8.53 3.22
C LEU A 53 -1.64 9.70 3.02
N HIS A 54 -0.77 9.91 3.99
CA HIS A 54 0.37 10.82 3.89
C HIS A 54 1.60 10.02 3.50
N ILE A 55 2.16 10.34 2.35
CA ILE A 55 3.23 9.57 1.71
C ILE A 55 4.44 10.46 1.55
N ALA A 56 5.56 10.10 2.18
CA ALA A 56 6.86 10.73 1.95
C ALA A 56 7.48 10.15 0.66
N PRO A 57 7.70 10.95 -0.40
CA PRO A 57 8.31 10.47 -1.63
C PRO A 57 9.70 9.87 -1.37
N LEU A 58 10.04 8.77 -2.03
CA LEU A 58 11.38 8.22 -1.92
C LEU A 58 12.36 9.05 -2.76
N ALA A 59 13.57 9.26 -2.23
CA ALA A 59 14.64 9.89 -2.98
C ALA A 59 15.05 9.01 -4.17
N ASN A 60 15.49 9.65 -5.25
CA ASN A 60 16.04 8.95 -6.41
C ASN A 60 17.21 8.07 -6.00
N GLY A 61 17.17 6.79 -6.37
CA GLY A 61 18.20 5.82 -6.00
C GLY A 61 18.08 5.27 -4.57
N SER A 62 17.01 5.60 -3.83
CA SER A 62 16.74 4.96 -2.53
C SER A 62 16.79 3.44 -2.67
N PRO A 63 17.53 2.73 -1.79
CA PRO A 63 17.58 1.27 -1.79
C PRO A 63 16.15 0.72 -1.61
N HIS A 64 15.67 -0.04 -2.60
CA HIS A 64 14.36 -0.67 -2.54
C HIS A 64 14.38 -2.03 -3.26
N PRO A 65 14.01 -3.14 -2.59
CA PRO A 65 13.50 -3.21 -1.21
C PRO A 65 14.52 -2.79 -0.15
N ALA A 66 14.05 -2.39 1.03
CA ALA A 66 14.88 -1.85 2.10
C ALA A 66 16.02 -2.82 2.42
N SER A 67 17.24 -2.49 1.98
CA SER A 67 18.40 -3.38 2.03
C SER A 67 19.14 -3.22 3.34
N GLY A 68 18.51 -3.52 4.49
CA GLY A 68 19.10 -3.39 5.84
C GLY A 68 19.51 -1.97 6.28
N LEU A 69 19.70 -1.04 5.33
CA LEU A 69 20.13 0.34 5.48
C LEU A 69 18.95 1.33 5.58
N GLY A 70 17.71 0.82 5.55
CA GLY A 70 16.50 1.64 5.47
C GLY A 70 16.29 2.25 4.08
N VAL A 71 15.11 2.82 3.83
CA VAL A 71 14.83 3.63 2.64
C VAL A 71 15.19 5.09 2.88
N ILE A 72 15.52 5.81 1.81
CA ILE A 72 15.74 7.25 1.87
C ILE A 72 14.47 7.92 1.34
N ALA A 73 13.70 8.55 2.23
CA ALA A 73 12.51 9.30 1.89
C ALA A 73 12.71 10.78 2.19
N HIS A 74 12.06 11.63 1.41
CA HIS A 74 12.03 13.06 1.61
C HIS A 74 11.22 13.39 2.87
N SER A 75 11.83 14.04 3.87
CA SER A 75 11.15 14.49 5.08
C SER A 75 10.45 15.84 4.91
N ASP A 76 10.89 16.66 3.95
CA ASP A 76 10.40 18.01 3.70
C ASP A 76 9.03 18.07 2.99
N ARG A 77 8.55 16.95 2.44
CA ARG A 77 7.36 16.92 1.58
C ARG A 77 6.50 15.69 1.81
N ILE A 78 5.19 15.87 1.70
CA ILE A 78 4.19 14.82 1.79
C ILE A 78 3.25 14.88 0.59
N VAL A 79 2.97 13.71 0.03
CA VAL A 79 1.92 13.53 -0.95
C VAL A 79 0.69 12.94 -0.25
N GLU A 80 -0.42 13.65 -0.36
CA GLU A 80 -1.72 13.18 0.11
C GLU A 80 -2.39 12.37 -1.01
N ALA A 81 -2.70 11.10 -0.73
CA ALA A 81 -3.32 10.22 -1.71
C ALA A 81 -4.43 9.37 -1.08
N HIS A 82 -5.53 9.19 -1.83
CA HIS A 82 -6.59 8.28 -1.42
C HIS A 82 -6.04 6.83 -1.39
N PRO A 83 -6.41 5.99 -0.39
CA PRO A 83 -5.92 4.61 -0.30
C PRO A 83 -6.17 3.75 -1.55
N SER A 84 -7.23 4.02 -2.33
CA SER A 84 -7.49 3.31 -3.59
C SER A 84 -6.53 3.67 -4.73
N ASN A 85 -5.77 4.76 -4.58
CA ASN A 85 -4.86 5.29 -5.58
C ASN A 85 -3.40 4.89 -5.30
N VAL A 86 -3.19 4.08 -4.27
CA VAL A 86 -1.87 3.56 -3.92
C VAL A 86 -1.84 2.04 -4.06
N ILE A 87 -0.66 1.51 -4.33
CA ILE A 87 -0.42 0.06 -4.39
C ILE A 87 0.72 -0.27 -3.43
N ALA A 88 0.43 -1.03 -2.38
CA ALA A 88 1.46 -1.51 -1.47
C ALA A 88 2.46 -2.42 -2.18
N THR A 89 3.75 -2.22 -1.90
CA THR A 89 4.84 -3.03 -2.46
C THR A 89 5.10 -4.31 -1.66
N GLY A 90 4.54 -4.42 -0.45
CA GLY A 90 4.82 -5.50 0.51
C GLY A 90 6.04 -5.24 1.39
N TYR A 91 6.87 -4.23 1.07
CA TYR A 91 8.02 -3.83 1.89
C TYR A 91 7.66 -2.74 2.88
N LYS A 92 8.40 -2.71 3.99
CA LYS A 92 8.14 -1.81 5.11
C LYS A 92 9.43 -1.23 5.66
N ASP A 93 9.36 0.01 6.10
CA ASP A 93 10.38 0.67 6.89
C ASP A 93 9.72 1.57 7.94
N ARG A 94 9.32 0.95 9.05
CA ARG A 94 8.63 1.65 10.12
C ARG A 94 9.54 2.63 10.87
N GLY A 95 10.83 2.31 11.00
CA GLY A 95 11.80 3.17 11.69
C GLY A 95 11.95 4.51 10.97
N THR A 96 12.13 4.48 9.66
CA THR A 96 12.19 5.69 8.84
C THR A 96 10.86 6.45 8.87
N ALA A 97 9.72 5.76 8.82
CA ALA A 97 8.42 6.42 8.88
C ALA A 97 8.15 7.10 10.23
N ASP A 98 8.51 6.46 11.35
CA ASP A 98 8.39 7.03 12.69
C ASP A 98 9.33 8.26 12.85
N HIS A 99 10.55 8.19 12.30
CA HIS A 99 11.49 9.31 12.31
C HIS A 99 10.93 10.53 11.59
N ILE A 100 10.47 10.35 10.35
CA ILE A 100 9.89 11.42 9.53
C ILE A 100 8.62 11.98 10.20
N ALA A 101 7.73 11.12 10.68
CA ALA A 101 6.51 11.56 11.36
C ALA A 101 6.82 12.35 12.65
N ASN A 102 7.94 12.06 13.32
CA ASN A 102 8.38 12.85 14.48
C ASN A 102 8.98 14.20 14.05
N GLU A 103 9.74 14.23 12.96
CA GLU A 103 10.27 15.48 12.37
C GLU A 103 9.12 16.44 12.02
N HIS A 104 8.05 15.94 11.42
CA HIS A 104 6.85 16.73 11.05
C HIS A 104 6.14 17.41 12.22
N ARG A 105 6.38 16.98 13.46
CA ARG A 105 5.82 17.66 14.64
C ARG A 105 6.53 18.98 14.93
N HIS A 106 7.78 19.09 14.54
CA HIS A 106 8.64 20.24 14.79
C HIS A 106 8.83 21.10 13.55
N ASP A 107 8.85 20.47 12.37
CA ASP A 107 8.98 21.13 11.07
C ASP A 107 7.90 20.59 10.11
N PRO A 108 6.75 21.27 9.99
CA PRO A 108 5.65 20.82 9.15
C PRO A 108 6.06 20.67 7.68
N PRO A 109 5.72 19.57 6.99
CA PRO A 109 6.12 19.35 5.60
C PRO A 109 5.25 20.15 4.61
N ASP A 110 5.78 20.33 3.41
CA ASP A 110 4.99 20.78 2.27
C ASP A 110 4.00 19.68 1.83
N ILE A 111 2.71 20.02 1.73
CA ILE A 111 1.67 19.07 1.32
C ILE A 111 1.38 19.23 -0.17
N LEU A 112 1.49 18.12 -0.91
CA LEU A 112 1.24 17.99 -2.33
C LEU A 112 0.05 17.05 -2.57
N GLU A 113 -0.80 17.37 -3.54
CA GLU A 113 -1.88 16.48 -3.95
C GLU A 113 -1.38 15.37 -4.88
N GLY A 114 -1.81 14.13 -4.65
CA GLY A 114 -1.54 13.00 -5.54
C GLY A 114 -2.26 13.13 -6.90
N GLY A 115 -1.62 12.64 -7.96
CA GLY A 115 -2.10 12.72 -9.35
C GLY A 115 -3.21 11.75 -9.75
N GLY A 116 -3.97 11.21 -8.79
CA GLY A 116 -5.14 10.35 -9.06
C GLY A 116 -4.86 8.83 -9.11
N PRO A 117 -5.75 8.02 -9.72
CA PRO A 117 -5.70 6.56 -9.64
C PRO A 117 -4.51 5.92 -10.36
N LEU A 118 -3.88 4.95 -9.69
CA LEU A 118 -2.86 4.10 -10.31
C LEU A 118 -3.51 3.01 -11.17
N HIS A 119 -3.22 3.01 -12.46
CA HIS A 119 -3.58 1.89 -13.33
C HIS A 119 -2.60 0.73 -13.08
N ARG A 120 -3.09 -0.33 -12.42
CA ARG A 120 -2.37 -1.61 -12.34
C ARG A 120 -2.23 -2.13 -13.76
N ARG A 121 -1.03 -2.03 -14.35
CA ARG A 121 -0.74 -2.69 -15.63
C ARG A 121 -1.02 -4.19 -15.44
N SER A 122 -2.14 -4.66 -15.98
CA SER A 122 -2.43 -6.08 -16.11
C SER A 122 -1.28 -6.69 -16.91
N GLY A 123 -0.49 -7.53 -16.26
CA GLY A 123 0.61 -8.23 -16.89
C GLY A 123 0.06 -9.14 -17.97
N GLY A 124 0.06 -8.66 -19.22
CA GLY A 124 -0.23 -9.47 -20.39
C GLY A 124 0.73 -10.65 -20.41
N MET A 125 0.17 -11.83 -20.16
CA MET A 125 0.83 -13.12 -20.26
C MET A 125 1.32 -13.28 -21.71
N ARG A 126 2.57 -12.90 -21.96
CA ARG A 126 3.26 -13.19 -23.22
C ARG A 126 3.55 -14.69 -23.26
N SER A 127 2.59 -15.43 -23.80
CA SER A 127 2.81 -16.77 -24.34
C SER A 127 3.88 -16.66 -25.43
N ARG A 128 5.10 -17.13 -25.11
CA ARG A 128 6.12 -17.42 -26.11
C ARG A 128 5.84 -18.83 -26.63
N ARG A 129 5.55 -18.92 -27.92
CA ARG A 129 5.69 -20.15 -28.70
C ARG A 129 7.17 -20.42 -28.96
#